data_AF-A0A820P8H6-F1
#
_entry.id   AF-A0A820P8H6-F1
#
_cell.length_a   1.000
_cell.length_b   1.000
_cell.length_c   1.000
_cell.angle_alpha   90.00
_cell.angle_beta   90.00
_cell.angle_gamma   90.00
#
_symmetry.space_group_name_H-M   'P 1'
#
loop_
_entity.id
_entity.type
_entity.pdbx_description
1 polymer ?
#
loop_
_entity_poly.entity_id
_entity_poly.type
_entity_poly.pdbx_seq_one_letter_code
_entity_poly.pdbx_strand_id
1 'polypeptide(L)'
;ICFIAGKKPLTFGKAKRENIRHQRFPIDRYVKFGGGSGKTLTIDQVYNILMTLKHTGSWIEAFKFIPDRKIVERYSDKMQDKEHEYEKFGRWTGLNTKH
;
A
#
# COMPACT_ATOMS: atom_id res chain seq x y z
N ILE A 1 15.45 -12.80 -23.36
CA ILE A 1 16.28 -12.41 -22.19
C ILE A 1 16.44 -10.89 -22.24
N CYS A 2 15.55 -10.14 -21.59
CA CYS A 2 15.51 -8.68 -21.70
C CYS A 2 16.12 -8.05 -20.44
N PHE A 3 17.38 -7.61 -20.54
CA PHE A 3 18.04 -6.76 -19.55
C PHE A 3 17.78 -5.30 -19.92
N ILE A 4 16.67 -4.73 -19.44
CA ILE A 4 16.53 -3.27 -19.44
C ILE A 4 17.37 -2.75 -18.27
N ALA A 5 18.28 -1.84 -18.56
CA ALA A 5 19.19 -1.21 -17.61
C ALA A 5 18.42 -0.43 -16.53
N GLY A 6 18.19 -1.08 -15.39
CA GLY A 6 17.64 -0.48 -14.18
C GLY A 6 18.06 -1.35 -13.00
N LYS A 7 18.75 -0.75 -12.02
CA LYS A 7 19.38 -1.37 -10.83
C LYS A 7 18.79 -2.75 -10.46
N LYS A 8 19.56 -3.82 -10.69
CA LYS A 8 19.20 -5.18 -10.23
C LYS A 8 19.02 -5.15 -8.70
N PRO A 9 18.04 -5.89 -8.12
CA PRO A 9 17.85 -5.92 -6.68
C PRO A 9 19.02 -6.65 -6.01
N LEU A 10 20.01 -5.89 -5.53
CA LEU A 10 21.24 -6.41 -4.92
C LEU A 10 20.95 -7.31 -3.71
N THR A 11 19.93 -6.95 -2.92
CA THR A 11 19.51 -7.67 -1.72
C THR A 11 18.89 -9.03 -2.06
N PHE A 12 18.02 -9.10 -3.08
CA PHE A 12 17.39 -10.33 -3.52
C PHE A 12 18.42 -11.33 -4.07
N GLY A 13 19.36 -10.85 -4.90
CA GLY A 13 20.43 -11.68 -5.44
C GLY A 13 21.37 -12.22 -4.35
N LYS A 14 21.61 -11.47 -3.28
CA LYS A 14 22.36 -11.94 -2.11
C LYS A 14 21.58 -13.02 -1.35
N ALA A 15 20.32 -12.76 -0.98
CA ALA A 15 19.48 -13.71 -0.25
C ALA A 15 19.32 -15.06 -0.98
N LYS A 16 19.19 -15.04 -2.31
CA LYS A 16 19.11 -16.26 -3.13
C LYS A 16 20.41 -17.06 -3.12
N ARG A 17 21.57 -16.40 -3.18
CA ARG A 17 22.89 -17.06 -3.10
C ARG A 17 23.14 -17.71 -1.74
N GLU A 18 22.67 -17.06 -0.67
CA GLU A 18 22.81 -17.52 0.72
C GLU A 18 21.68 -18.47 1.15
N ASN A 19 20.74 -18.82 0.26
CA ASN A 19 19.56 -19.64 0.54
C ASN A 19 18.70 -19.15 1.72
N ILE A 20 18.61 -17.82 1.90
CA ILE A 20 17.82 -17.19 2.95
C ILE A 20 16.39 -16.97 2.45
N ARG A 21 15.41 -17.38 3.26
CA ARG A 21 14.00 -17.09 2.99
C ARG A 21 13.76 -15.59 3.01
N HIS A 22 13.15 -15.08 1.96
CA HIS A 22 12.89 -13.66 1.77
C HIS A 22 11.44 -13.49 1.30
N GLN A 23 10.83 -12.35 1.65
CA GLN A 23 9.46 -12.05 1.28
C GLN A 23 9.28 -10.57 0.97
N ARG A 24 8.29 -10.25 0.14
CA ARG A 24 7.88 -8.88 -0.17
C ARG A 24 6.55 -8.55 0.50
N PHE A 25 6.37 -7.30 0.90
CA PHE A 25 5.08 -6.80 1.39
C PHE A 25 3.99 -6.80 0.31
N PRO A 26 2.72 -7.04 0.68
CA PRO A 26 1.58 -7.04 -0.25
C PRO A 26 1.12 -5.62 -0.64
N ILE A 27 2.04 -4.68 -0.84
CA ILE A 27 1.74 -3.24 -1.04
C ILE A 27 0.88 -3.03 -2.29
N ASP A 28 1.14 -3.81 -3.35
CA ASP A 28 0.44 -3.71 -4.63
C ASP A 28 -1.09 -3.95 -4.51
N ARG A 29 -1.56 -4.54 -3.41
CA ARG A 29 -3.00 -4.76 -3.16
C ARG A 29 -3.71 -3.55 -2.52
N TYR A 30 -2.97 -2.73 -1.78
CA TYR A 30 -3.54 -1.68 -0.93
C TYR A 30 -3.19 -0.26 -1.42
N VAL A 31 -2.08 -0.13 -2.14
CA VAL A 31 -1.51 1.15 -2.56
C VAL A 31 -1.10 1.09 -4.02
N LYS A 32 -1.64 2.00 -4.82
CA LYS A 32 -1.23 2.19 -6.21
C LYS A 32 -0.13 3.25 -6.26
N PHE A 33 1.08 2.87 -6.66
CA PHE A 33 2.20 3.81 -6.82
C PHE A 33 2.07 4.67 -8.08
N GLY A 34 2.59 5.90 -8.02
CA GLY A 34 2.74 6.76 -9.20
C GLY A 34 3.86 6.31 -10.12
N GLY A 35 3.69 6.54 -11.43
CA GLY A 35 4.58 6.05 -12.49
C GLY A 35 6.05 6.48 -12.34
N GLY A 36 6.33 7.58 -11.63
CA GLY A 36 7.69 8.04 -11.33
C GLY A 36 8.26 7.57 -9.99
N SER A 37 7.45 6.97 -9.11
CA SER A 37 7.89 6.53 -7.79
C SER A 37 8.23 5.04 -7.79
N GLY A 38 9.50 4.72 -7.54
CA GLY A 38 9.91 3.33 -7.38
C GLY A 38 9.21 2.68 -6.19
N LYS A 39 8.87 1.39 -6.30
CA LYS A 39 8.29 0.57 -5.22
C LYS A 39 9.30 0.24 -4.10
N THR A 40 10.27 1.12 -3.87
CA THR A 40 11.31 1.01 -2.86
C THR A 40 10.93 1.86 -1.65
N LEU A 41 11.07 1.25 -0.48
CA LEU A 41 10.82 1.88 0.81
C LEU A 41 12.16 2.12 1.51
N THR A 42 12.22 3.18 2.33
CA THR A 42 13.37 3.39 3.23
C THR A 42 13.31 2.37 4.37
N ILE A 43 14.44 2.11 5.03
CA ILE A 43 14.49 1.19 6.17
C ILE A 43 13.56 1.65 7.29
N ASP A 44 13.53 2.96 7.55
CA ASP A 44 12.62 3.57 8.53
C ASP A 44 11.14 3.28 8.20
N GLN A 45 10.73 3.44 6.94
CA GLN A 45 9.37 3.11 6.50
C GLN A 45 9.04 1.63 6.74
N VAL A 46 9.99 0.74 6.44
CA VAL A 46 9.83 -0.71 6.68
C VAL A 46 9.70 -1.00 8.17
N TYR A 47 10.53 -0.38 9.01
CA TYR A 47 10.48 -0.55 10.46
C TYR A 47 9.12 -0.13 11.04
N ASN A 48 8.64 1.05 10.67
CA ASN A 48 7.35 1.56 11.15
C ASN A 48 6.18 0.66 10.70
N ILE A 49 6.18 0.22 9.43
CA ILE A 49 5.19 -0.75 8.91
C ILE A 49 5.19 -2.03 9.75
N LEU A 50 6.37 -2.60 10.03
CA LEU A 50 6.47 -3.84 10.80
C LEU A 50 6.00 -3.66 12.25
N MET A 51 6.30 -2.52 12.87
CA MET A 51 5.82 -2.23 14.23
C MET A 51 4.30 -2.09 14.27
N THR A 52 3.71 -1.36 13.34
CA THR A 52 2.25 -1.24 13.26
C THR A 52 1.57 -2.58 12.99
N LEU A 53 2.15 -3.42 12.12
CA LEU A 53 1.63 -4.76 11.89
C LEU A 53 1.70 -5.64 13.15
N LYS A 54 2.77 -5.53 13.94
CA LYS A 54 2.91 -6.27 15.20
C LYS A 54 1.84 -5.87 16.22
N HIS A 55 1.48 -4.59 16.28
CA HIS A 55 0.50 -4.09 17.25
C HIS A 55 -0.96 -4.23 16.79
N THR A 56 -1.25 -3.95 15.51
CA THR A 56 -2.64 -3.86 15.00
C THR A 56 -3.05 -5.05 14.12
N GLY A 57 -2.08 -5.75 13.51
CA GLY A 57 -2.34 -6.79 12.51
C GLY A 57 -2.94 -6.28 11.19
N SER A 58 -3.14 -4.98 11.01
CA SER A 58 -3.80 -4.40 9.83
C SER A 58 -2.81 -3.81 8.83
N TRP A 59 -2.88 -4.28 7.58
CA TRP A 59 -2.10 -3.73 6.47
C TRP A 59 -2.54 -2.31 6.08
N ILE A 60 -3.83 -1.99 6.28
CA ILE A 60 -4.38 -0.67 5.95
C ILE A 60 -3.75 0.40 6.84
N GLU A 61 -3.67 0.13 8.15
CA GLU A 61 -3.01 1.02 9.10
C GLU A 61 -1.50 1.09 8.87
N ALA A 62 -0.86 -0.06 8.65
CA ALA A 62 0.58 -0.11 8.44
C ALA A 62 1.04 0.67 7.20
N PHE A 63 0.28 0.65 6.11
CA PHE A 63 0.66 1.39 4.91
C PHE A 63 0.38 2.89 4.97
N LYS A 64 -0.21 3.41 6.07
CA LYS A 64 -0.33 4.87 6.28
C LYS A 64 1.00 5.58 6.38
N PHE A 65 2.05 4.90 6.84
CA PHE A 65 3.42 5.42 6.96
C PHE A 65 4.12 5.63 5.62
N ILE A 66 3.56 5.13 4.51
CA ILE A 66 4.08 5.42 3.16
C ILE A 66 3.66 6.85 2.79
N PRO A 67 4.58 7.72 2.38
CA PRO A 67 4.27 9.11 2.08
C PRO A 67 3.42 9.25 0.81
N ASP A 68 2.43 10.14 0.86
CA ASP A 68 1.40 10.30 -0.18
C ASP A 68 1.95 10.67 -1.55
N ARG A 69 3.08 11.40 -1.62
CA ARG A 69 3.75 11.70 -2.90
C ARG A 69 4.13 10.47 -3.72
N LYS A 70 4.21 9.28 -3.10
CA LYS A 70 4.51 8.02 -3.79
C LYS A 70 3.24 7.31 -4.28
N ILE A 71 2.09 7.72 -3.78
CA ILE A 71 0.80 7.06 -3.91
C ILE A 71 -0.05 7.86 -4.88
N VAL A 72 -0.63 7.18 -5.87
CA VAL A 72 -1.67 7.75 -6.73
C VAL A 72 -3.04 7.51 -6.13
N GLU A 73 -3.23 6.37 -5.48
CA GLU A 73 -4.52 5.97 -4.94
C GLU A 73 -4.34 4.97 -3.80
N ARG A 74 -5.03 5.19 -2.68
CA ARG A 74 -5.16 4.20 -1.60
C ARG A 74 -6.53 3.54 -1.69
N TYR A 75 -6.58 2.26 -1.33
CA TYR A 75 -7.86 1.54 -1.31
C TYR A 75 -8.83 2.07 -0.25
N SER A 76 -8.32 2.59 0.87
CA SER A 76 -9.12 3.24 1.93
C SER A 76 -9.93 4.43 1.40
N ASP A 77 -9.31 5.23 0.54
CA ASP A 77 -9.87 6.51 0.10
C ASP A 77 -11.09 6.24 -0.81
N LYS A 78 -11.01 5.20 -1.66
CA LYS A 78 -12.14 4.75 -2.48
C LYS A 78 -13.36 4.33 -1.67
N MET A 79 -13.17 3.80 -0.46
CA MET A 79 -14.30 3.36 0.37
C MET A 79 -15.05 4.55 0.95
N GLN A 80 -14.32 5.58 1.39
CA GLN A 80 -14.90 6.81 1.92
C GLN A 80 -15.66 7.59 0.83
N ASP A 81 -15.09 7.69 -0.38
CA ASP A 81 -15.75 8.36 -1.49
C ASP A 81 -17.08 7.69 -1.86
N LYS A 82 -17.13 6.35 -1.84
CA LYS A 82 -18.35 5.59 -2.11
C LYS A 82 -19.37 5.74 -1.00
N GLU A 83 -18.97 5.68 0.27
CA GLU A 83 -19.87 5.90 1.40
C GLU A 83 -20.52 7.29 1.35
N HIS A 84 -19.73 8.34 1.11
CA HIS A 84 -20.25 9.69 0.87
C HIS A 84 -21.19 9.77 -0.33
N GLU A 85 -20.90 9.05 -1.42
CA GLU A 85 -21.78 8.97 -2.59
C GLU A 85 -23.12 8.31 -2.25
N TYR A 86 -23.11 7.20 -1.50
CA TYR A 86 -24.33 6.54 -1.02
C TYR A 86 -25.12 7.42 -0.05
N GLU A 87 -24.47 8.14 0.86
CA GLU A 87 -25.13 9.10 1.75
C GLU A 87 -25.78 10.24 0.97
N LYS A 88 -25.07 10.78 -0.03
CA LYS A 88 -25.60 11.82 -0.92
C LYS A 88 -26.80 11.30 -1.73
N PHE A 89 -26.72 10.06 -2.21
CA PHE A 89 -27.81 9.40 -2.93
C PHE A 89 -29.03 9.14 -2.03
N GLY A 90 -28.82 8.66 -0.80
CA GLY A 90 -29.87 8.49 0.22
C GLY A 90 -30.55 9.81 0.57
N ARG A 91 -29.79 10.90 0.65
CA ARG A 91 -30.32 12.26 0.86
C ARG A 91 -31.22 12.71 -0.30
N TRP A 92 -30.85 12.40 -1.55
CA TRP A 92 -31.63 12.74 -2.74
C TRP A 92 -32.91 11.92 -2.89
N THR A 93 -32.88 10.65 -2.47
CA THR A 93 -34.01 9.72 -2.59
C THR A 93 -34.97 9.76 -1.39
N GLY A 94 -34.62 10.48 -0.31
CA GLY A 94 -35.43 10.61 0.89
C GLY A 94 -35.47 9.35 1.78
N LEU A 95 -34.71 8.30 1.43
CA LEU A 95 -34.58 7.08 2.21
C LEU A 95 -33.45 7.26 3.24
N ASN A 96 -33.79 7.59 4.48
CA ASN A 96 -32.84 7.71 5.56
C ASN A 96 -32.50 6.33 6.15
N THR A 97 -31.43 5.69 5.67
CA THR A 97 -31.01 4.32 6.05
C THR A 97 -30.21 4.23 7.36
N LYS A 98 -30.41 5.13 8.33
CA LYS A 98 -29.82 4.94 9.68
C LYS A 98 -30.71 3.99 10.48
N HIS A 99 -30.29 2.74 10.59
CA HIS A 99 -30.68 1.80 11.63
C HIS A 99 -29.52 1.63 12.61
#